data_AF-A0A7X4D6A1-F1
#
_entry.id   AF-A0A7X4D6A1-F1
#
_cell.length_a   1.000
_cell.length_b   1.000
_cell.length_c   1.000
_cell.angle_alpha   90.00
_cell.angle_beta   90.00
_cell.angle_gamma   90.00
#
_symmetry.space_group_name_H-M   'P 1'
#
loop_
_entity.id
_entity.type
_entity.pdbx_description
1 polymer ?
#
loop_
_entity_poly.entity_id
_entity_poly.type
_entity_poly.pdbx_seq_one_letter_code
_entity_poly.pdbx_strand_id
1 'polypeptide(L)'
;LFYGTGIPACILVIDKENAHARTGIFVIDASKGFLKDGNKNRLRDQDLHRIVDVFNRQIEVPRYSRMVPVAEIANSANDYNFNIPRYIDSSEPEDLHDLDAHLNGGIPDRDIDALDDYWTVFPSLRQSLFAGNGRAGYSEARIETSQVKAAILSHGEFQSYEERVATVFDGWCQAHEPVLKGLEIGANPKGIIRALAESLLTRFADLPLLDPYDVYQRLMDYWNEVMQDDVYLIAADGWDEAAKPRGIVEDKDKKFKETPDLTIRRRKYKMDLIPPGLIVARYFTNEQAAIEELQAKQEAAARELEEFIEEHTGEEGLLEDAVNDKGKVTKGGVTERLKTIRDEKESDEEHDALKHCRTLIETEAEAARAIKEAQARLDEQVLARYGALTEAEIKTLAVEDKWFASIRVAIEGEVQRLTQQLAGRVKELEERYVRPLPELEREVEAFGAKVEGHLKRMGISS
;
A
#
# COMPACT_ATOMS: atom_id res chain seq x y z
N LEU A 1 1.06 12.91 20.98
CA LEU A 1 1.83 14.07 20.48
C LEU A 1 2.96 14.45 21.44
N PHE A 2 2.65 14.68 22.72
CA PHE A 2 3.67 15.01 23.73
C PHE A 2 4.29 13.76 24.37
N TYR A 3 5.55 13.86 24.81
CA TYR A 3 6.22 12.81 25.56
C TYR A 3 5.68 12.73 27.00
N GLY A 4 5.44 11.52 27.51
CA GLY A 4 5.13 11.28 28.92
C GLY A 4 3.69 11.58 29.33
N THR A 5 2.78 11.88 28.39
CA THR A 5 1.38 12.11 28.70
C THR A 5 0.44 11.73 27.54
N GLY A 6 -0.70 11.11 27.86
CA GLY A 6 -1.73 10.69 26.91
C GLY A 6 -2.94 11.61 26.84
N ILE A 7 -2.99 12.69 27.65
CA ILE A 7 -4.11 13.62 27.62
C ILE A 7 -4.11 14.46 26.33
N PRO A 8 -5.27 14.77 25.75
CA PRO A 8 -5.36 15.73 24.67
C PRO A 8 -4.94 17.13 25.14
N ALA A 9 -4.41 17.92 24.23
CA ALA A 9 -4.01 19.31 24.48
C ALA A 9 -4.78 20.24 23.53
N CYS A 10 -4.95 21.49 23.95
CA CYS A 10 -5.49 22.56 23.11
C CYS A 10 -4.44 23.65 22.88
N ILE A 11 -4.55 24.33 21.74
CA ILE A 11 -3.74 25.52 21.43
C ILE A 11 -4.69 26.70 21.45
N LEU A 12 -4.40 27.69 22.31
CA LEU A 12 -5.15 28.93 22.38
C LEU A 12 -4.40 30.02 21.61
N VAL A 13 -4.99 30.51 20.54
CA VAL A 13 -4.48 31.65 19.79
C VAL A 13 -5.21 32.90 20.28
N ILE A 14 -4.47 33.76 20.98
CA ILE A 14 -5.01 35.00 21.55
C ILE A 14 -4.39 36.16 20.81
N ASP A 15 -5.24 36.92 20.14
CA ASP A 15 -4.88 38.17 19.50
C ASP A 15 -5.72 39.31 20.09
N LYS A 16 -5.09 40.47 20.35
CA LYS A 16 -5.77 41.65 20.92
C LYS A 16 -6.36 42.55 19.83
N GLU A 17 -5.93 42.39 18.59
CA GLU A 17 -6.40 43.22 17.48
C GLU A 17 -7.92 43.05 17.29
N ASN A 18 -8.64 44.17 17.25
CA ASN A 18 -10.10 44.21 17.09
C ASN A 18 -10.90 43.37 18.12
N ALA A 19 -10.32 43.06 19.30
CA ALA A 19 -10.97 42.19 20.29
C ALA A 19 -12.37 42.66 20.72
N HIS A 20 -12.59 43.98 20.75
CA HIS A 20 -13.87 44.60 21.09
C HIS A 20 -14.99 44.36 20.05
N ALA A 21 -14.64 44.02 18.81
CA ALA A 21 -15.58 43.78 17.72
C ALA A 21 -15.84 42.28 17.47
N ARG A 22 -15.15 41.38 18.19
CA ARG A 22 -15.29 39.92 17.99
C ARG A 22 -16.61 39.42 18.56
N THR A 23 -17.34 38.69 17.73
CA THR A 23 -18.67 38.15 18.05
C THR A 23 -18.63 36.66 18.42
N GLY A 24 -17.48 36.01 18.29
CA GLY A 24 -17.32 34.58 18.55
C GLY A 24 -15.85 34.14 18.65
N ILE A 25 -15.67 32.84 18.90
CA ILE A 25 -14.38 32.15 18.90
C ILE A 25 -14.44 31.07 17.82
N PHE A 26 -13.45 31.07 16.93
CA PHE A 26 -13.31 30.01 15.94
C PHE A 26 -12.69 28.78 16.58
N VAL A 27 -13.43 27.67 16.61
CA VAL A 27 -13.03 26.41 17.24
C VAL A 27 -12.73 25.38 16.16
N ILE A 28 -11.64 24.62 16.34
CA ILE A 28 -11.24 23.52 15.47
C ILE A 28 -11.02 22.28 16.35
N ASP A 29 -11.70 21.17 16.04
CA ASP A 29 -11.44 19.85 16.59
C ASP A 29 -10.54 19.04 15.66
N ALA A 30 -9.23 19.15 15.85
CA ALA A 30 -8.23 18.35 15.14
C ALA A 30 -7.86 17.05 15.87
N SER A 31 -8.67 16.60 16.84
CA SER A 31 -8.33 15.46 17.70
C SER A 31 -8.14 14.14 16.95
N LYS A 32 -8.77 13.97 15.78
CA LYS A 32 -8.61 12.80 14.91
C LYS A 32 -7.51 12.93 13.83
N GLY A 33 -6.94 14.12 13.65
CA GLY A 33 -5.96 14.41 12.60
C GLY A 33 -4.54 14.05 13.02
N PHE A 34 -4.21 12.76 13.07
CA PHE A 34 -2.85 12.28 13.34
C PHE A 34 -2.64 10.86 12.82
N LEU A 35 -1.38 10.47 12.65
CA LEU A 35 -0.97 9.08 12.45
C LEU A 35 -0.51 8.47 13.77
N LYS A 36 -1.00 7.28 14.12
CA LYS A 36 -0.46 6.51 15.24
C LYS A 36 0.92 5.99 14.88
N ASP A 37 1.91 6.32 15.69
CA ASP A 37 3.32 6.02 15.48
C ASP A 37 3.91 5.37 16.74
N GLY A 38 3.71 4.06 16.84
CA GLY A 38 4.05 3.25 18.00
C GLY A 38 3.30 3.71 19.26
N ASN A 39 4.06 4.15 20.26
CA ASN A 39 3.58 4.69 21.52
C ASN A 39 3.33 6.21 21.47
N LYS A 40 3.39 6.82 20.29
CA LYS A 40 3.06 8.24 20.08
C LYS A 40 2.06 8.39 18.94
N ASN A 41 1.58 9.63 18.81
CA ASN A 41 0.87 10.11 17.64
C ASN A 41 1.77 11.14 16.97
N ARG A 42 1.81 11.16 15.64
CA ARG A 42 2.54 12.11 14.80
C ARG A 42 1.52 12.93 13.99
N LEU A 43 1.64 14.26 14.02
CA LEU A 43 0.92 15.09 13.05
C LEU A 43 1.58 14.89 11.69
N ARG A 44 0.78 14.50 10.70
CA ARG A 44 1.24 14.43 9.31
C ARG A 44 1.27 15.85 8.73
N ASP A 45 1.95 16.02 7.61
CA ASP A 45 2.00 17.30 6.90
C ASP A 45 0.58 17.74 6.49
N GLN A 46 -0.27 16.81 6.08
CA GLN A 46 -1.67 17.10 5.73
C GLN A 46 -2.49 17.59 6.92
N ASP A 47 -2.26 17.02 8.12
CA ASP A 47 -3.00 17.39 9.32
C ASP A 47 -2.65 18.83 9.72
N LEU A 48 -1.35 19.16 9.68
CA LEU A 48 -0.86 20.50 9.95
C LEU A 48 -1.39 21.51 8.94
N HIS A 49 -1.30 21.18 7.65
CA HIS A 49 -1.71 22.08 6.57
C HIS A 49 -3.21 22.36 6.64
N ARG A 50 -4.05 21.32 6.79
CA ARG A 50 -5.50 21.46 6.97
C ARG A 50 -5.87 22.34 8.16
N ILE A 51 -5.21 22.16 9.32
CA ILE A 51 -5.46 23.01 10.51
C ILE A 51 -5.15 24.48 10.18
N VAL A 52 -4.01 24.75 9.56
CA VAL A 52 -3.56 26.10 9.22
C VAL A 52 -4.47 26.75 8.18
N ASP A 53 -4.87 26.02 7.14
CA ASP A 53 -5.77 26.49 6.10
C ASP A 53 -7.16 26.83 6.65
N VAL A 54 -7.73 25.92 7.42
CA VAL A 54 -9.03 26.11 8.08
C VAL A 54 -8.99 27.28 9.06
N PHE A 55 -7.90 27.42 9.83
CA PHE A 55 -7.71 28.53 10.76
C PHE A 55 -7.59 29.88 10.04
N ASN A 56 -6.68 29.99 9.07
CA ASN A 56 -6.40 31.25 8.38
C ASN A 56 -7.59 31.76 7.56
N ARG A 57 -8.36 30.84 6.98
CA ARG A 57 -9.53 31.16 6.15
C ARG A 57 -10.86 31.13 6.93
N GLN A 58 -10.82 30.72 8.19
CA GLN A 58 -12.00 30.54 9.06
C GLN A 58 -13.11 29.70 8.41
N ILE A 59 -12.72 28.61 7.75
CA ILE A 59 -13.66 27.73 7.02
C ILE A 59 -14.43 26.88 8.03
N GLU A 60 -15.76 26.95 8.02
CA GLU A 60 -16.59 26.03 8.80
C GLU A 60 -16.70 24.69 8.07
N VAL A 61 -16.28 23.63 8.75
CA VAL A 61 -16.30 22.25 8.24
C VAL A 61 -17.11 21.40 9.21
N PRO A 62 -18.19 20.73 8.76
CA PRO A 62 -18.99 19.88 9.62
C PRO A 62 -18.14 18.92 10.46
N ARG A 63 -18.45 18.83 11.75
CA ARG A 63 -17.75 17.97 12.73
C ARG A 63 -16.25 18.28 12.96
N TYR A 64 -15.72 19.35 12.37
CA TYR A 64 -14.30 19.69 12.45
C TYR A 64 -14.05 21.15 12.88
N SER A 65 -14.77 22.13 12.34
CA SER A 65 -14.58 23.54 12.70
C SER A 65 -15.87 24.34 12.68
N ARG A 66 -15.99 25.32 13.59
CA ARG A 66 -17.16 26.21 13.68
C ARG A 66 -16.80 27.55 14.32
N MET A 67 -17.41 28.64 13.86
CA MET A 67 -17.44 29.89 14.60
C MET A 67 -18.50 29.82 15.70
N VAL A 68 -18.05 29.80 16.96
CA VAL A 68 -18.94 29.72 18.12
C VAL A 68 -19.23 31.13 18.64
N PRO A 69 -20.49 31.61 18.61
CA PRO A 69 -20.81 32.95 19.11
C PRO A 69 -20.57 33.10 20.61
N VAL A 70 -20.16 34.30 21.06
CA VAL A 70 -19.99 34.60 22.49
C VAL A 70 -21.29 34.37 23.28
N ALA A 71 -22.45 34.64 22.67
CA ALA A 71 -23.75 34.39 23.28
C ALA A 71 -23.99 32.89 23.56
N GLU A 72 -23.49 31.99 22.72
CA GLU A 72 -23.58 30.55 22.93
C GLU A 72 -22.64 30.07 24.04
N ILE A 73 -21.43 30.64 24.10
CA ILE A 73 -20.43 30.35 25.14
C ILE A 73 -20.93 30.81 26.52
N ALA A 74 -21.58 31.98 26.58
CA ALA A 74 -22.05 32.61 27.82
C ALA A 74 -23.40 32.12 28.31
N ASN A 75 -24.12 31.27 27.56
CA ASN A 75 -25.44 30.80 27.97
C ASN A 75 -25.33 29.90 29.23
N SER A 76 -26.44 29.68 29.92
CA SER A 76 -26.45 28.89 31.17
C SER A 76 -26.07 27.41 30.98
N ALA A 77 -26.17 26.88 29.77
CA ALA A 77 -25.83 25.48 29.47
C ALA A 77 -24.32 25.26 29.30
N ASN A 78 -23.61 26.28 28.80
CA ASN A 78 -22.17 26.24 28.59
C ASN A 78 -21.39 26.97 29.69
N ASP A 79 -21.91 28.04 30.28
CA ASP A 79 -21.30 28.78 31.41
C ASP A 79 -19.78 29.04 31.22
N TYR A 80 -19.40 29.53 30.04
CA TYR A 80 -18.01 29.77 29.64
C TYR A 80 -17.10 28.53 29.65
N ASN A 81 -17.66 27.32 29.57
CA ASN A 81 -16.92 26.07 29.48
C ASN A 81 -16.40 25.85 28.06
N PHE A 82 -15.07 25.79 27.90
CA PHE A 82 -14.42 25.64 26.59
C PHE A 82 -14.18 24.18 26.15
N ASN A 83 -14.85 23.20 26.73
CA ASN A 83 -14.77 21.82 26.26
C ASN A 83 -15.32 21.71 24.83
N ILE A 84 -14.44 21.35 23.89
CA ILE A 84 -14.72 21.28 22.44
C ILE A 84 -15.98 20.45 22.11
N PRO A 85 -16.25 19.28 22.73
CA PRO A 85 -17.44 18.48 22.42
C PRO A 85 -18.79 19.17 22.67
N ARG A 86 -18.80 20.31 23.40
CA ARG A 86 -20.01 21.13 23.58
C ARG A 86 -20.37 21.94 22.35
N TYR A 87 -19.41 22.16 21.46
CA TYR A 87 -19.52 23.06 20.32
C TYR A 87 -19.39 22.37 18.98
N ILE A 88 -18.67 21.24 18.94
CA ILE A 88 -18.42 20.42 17.75
C ILE A 88 -18.63 18.97 18.15
N ASP A 89 -19.62 18.32 17.54
CA ASP A 89 -19.80 16.88 17.63
C ASP A 89 -18.94 16.19 16.58
N SER A 90 -17.81 15.64 17.03
CA SER A 90 -16.85 14.92 16.18
C SER A 90 -17.06 13.40 16.20
N SER A 91 -18.15 12.91 16.82
CA SER A 91 -18.51 11.50 16.80
C SER A 91 -18.81 11.02 15.37
N GLU A 92 -18.56 9.74 15.11
CA GLU A 92 -19.00 9.09 13.86
C GLU A 92 -20.49 8.74 13.99
N PRO A 93 -21.26 8.82 12.89
CA PRO A 93 -22.65 8.34 12.91
C PRO A 93 -22.66 6.87 13.32
N GLU A 94 -23.56 6.49 14.22
CA GLU A 94 -23.75 5.08 14.54
C GLU A 94 -24.20 4.30 13.31
N ASP A 95 -23.57 3.15 13.08
CA ASP A 95 -24.00 2.21 12.06
C ASP A 95 -25.21 1.42 12.57
N LEU A 96 -26.40 1.91 12.25
CA LEU A 96 -27.65 1.39 12.78
C LEU A 96 -28.04 0.07 12.10
N HIS A 97 -28.18 -0.99 12.88
CA HIS A 97 -28.70 -2.25 12.38
C HIS A 97 -30.23 -2.22 12.24
N ASP A 98 -30.75 -2.76 11.14
CA ASP A 98 -32.18 -2.93 10.92
C ASP A 98 -32.69 -4.29 11.42
N LEU A 99 -33.63 -4.27 12.37
CA LEU A 99 -34.21 -5.48 12.96
C LEU A 99 -35.06 -6.26 11.95
N ASP A 100 -35.79 -5.57 11.09
CA ASP A 100 -36.67 -6.22 10.11
C ASP A 100 -35.85 -6.89 8.99
N ALA A 101 -34.72 -6.29 8.60
CA ALA A 101 -33.73 -6.90 7.73
C ALA A 101 -33.12 -8.16 8.34
N HIS A 102 -32.79 -8.16 9.64
CA HIS A 102 -32.31 -9.36 10.32
C HIS A 102 -33.35 -10.49 10.38
N LEU A 103 -34.65 -10.16 10.41
CA LEU A 103 -35.72 -11.16 10.47
C LEU A 103 -36.12 -11.66 9.08
N ASN A 104 -36.14 -10.77 8.08
CA ASN A 104 -36.78 -11.02 6.78
C ASN A 104 -35.82 -10.89 5.58
N GLY A 105 -34.53 -10.61 5.83
CA GLY A 105 -33.50 -10.39 4.81
C GLY A 105 -33.58 -9.03 4.14
N GLY A 106 -32.70 -8.79 3.17
CA GLY A 106 -32.66 -7.54 2.40
C GLY A 106 -31.91 -6.41 3.09
N ILE A 107 -31.24 -5.60 2.29
CA ILE A 107 -30.43 -4.46 2.72
C ILE A 107 -31.33 -3.23 2.78
N PRO A 108 -31.40 -2.51 3.92
CA PRO A 108 -32.17 -1.26 4.01
C PRO A 108 -31.67 -0.21 3.02
N ASP A 109 -32.59 0.45 2.30
CA ASP A 109 -32.23 1.48 1.32
C ASP A 109 -31.47 2.65 1.98
N ARG A 110 -31.76 2.96 3.25
CA ARG A 110 -31.03 3.95 4.06
C ARG A 110 -29.54 3.67 4.12
N ASP A 111 -29.14 2.41 4.28
CA ASP A 111 -27.73 2.05 4.45
C ASP A 111 -26.99 2.08 3.11
N ILE A 112 -27.70 1.84 2.01
CA ILE A 112 -27.20 2.08 0.65
C ILE A 112 -27.09 3.59 0.41
N ASP A 113 -28.12 4.38 0.74
CA ASP A 113 -28.14 5.84 0.56
C ASP A 113 -27.09 6.55 1.43
N ALA A 114 -26.63 5.95 2.54
CA ALA A 114 -25.52 6.48 3.32
C ALA A 114 -24.19 6.57 2.53
N LEU A 115 -24.11 5.92 1.37
CA LEU A 115 -22.98 5.98 0.42
C LEU A 115 -23.22 6.99 -0.72
N ASP A 116 -24.09 7.99 -0.52
CA ASP A 116 -24.49 8.97 -1.54
C ASP A 116 -23.31 9.72 -2.20
N ASP A 117 -22.23 9.96 -1.46
CA ASP A 117 -21.01 10.55 -2.02
C ASP A 117 -20.48 9.72 -3.20
N TYR A 118 -20.54 8.38 -3.11
CA TYR A 118 -20.18 7.48 -4.20
C TYR A 118 -21.23 7.49 -5.31
N TRP A 119 -22.51 7.51 -4.98
CA TRP A 119 -23.60 7.41 -5.96
C TRP A 119 -23.78 8.68 -6.79
N THR A 120 -23.39 9.83 -6.26
CA THR A 120 -23.30 11.08 -7.01
C THR A 120 -22.28 10.98 -8.14
N VAL A 121 -21.20 10.23 -7.94
CA VAL A 121 -20.15 10.01 -8.95
C VAL A 121 -20.42 8.78 -9.82
N PHE A 122 -20.98 7.72 -9.22
CA PHE A 122 -21.19 6.40 -9.83
C PHE A 122 -22.67 5.95 -9.79
N PRO A 123 -23.60 6.71 -10.41
CA PRO A 123 -25.02 6.43 -10.30
C PRO A 123 -25.45 5.11 -10.97
N SER A 124 -24.78 4.69 -12.07
CA SER A 124 -25.09 3.40 -12.69
C SER A 124 -24.39 2.23 -12.00
N LEU A 125 -23.25 2.46 -11.33
CA LEU A 125 -22.64 1.45 -10.48
C LEU A 125 -23.58 1.02 -9.34
N ARG A 126 -24.27 1.97 -8.71
CA ARG A 126 -25.30 1.67 -7.69
C ARG A 126 -26.34 0.67 -8.22
N GLN A 127 -26.82 0.89 -9.45
CA GLN A 127 -27.81 0.03 -10.09
C GLN A 127 -27.25 -1.34 -10.49
N SER A 128 -25.94 -1.41 -10.77
CA SER A 128 -25.25 -2.67 -11.04
C SER A 128 -25.06 -3.50 -9.78
N LEU A 129 -24.85 -2.87 -8.63
CA LEU A 129 -24.63 -3.54 -7.35
C LEU A 129 -25.92 -3.91 -6.61
N PHE A 130 -26.98 -3.12 -6.74
CA PHE A 130 -28.21 -3.29 -5.96
C PHE A 130 -29.47 -3.28 -6.82
N ALA A 131 -30.47 -4.06 -6.42
CA ALA A 131 -31.82 -4.05 -6.98
C ALA A 131 -32.87 -4.10 -5.88
N GLY A 132 -34.07 -3.59 -6.16
CA GLY A 132 -35.19 -3.77 -5.23
C GLY A 132 -35.56 -5.24 -5.08
N ASN A 133 -35.76 -5.70 -3.85
CA ASN A 133 -36.11 -7.08 -3.54
C ASN A 133 -37.64 -7.33 -3.47
N GLY A 134 -38.44 -6.34 -3.89
CA GLY A 134 -39.90 -6.36 -3.83
C GLY A 134 -40.50 -5.90 -2.50
N ARG A 135 -39.70 -5.68 -1.45
CA ARG A 135 -40.13 -5.05 -0.20
C ARG A 135 -39.84 -3.55 -0.25
N ALA A 136 -40.79 -2.73 0.20
CA ALA A 136 -40.62 -1.29 0.24
C ALA A 136 -39.53 -0.90 1.25
N GLY A 137 -38.54 -0.12 0.81
CA GLY A 137 -37.43 0.33 1.65
C GLY A 137 -36.27 -0.66 1.75
N TYR A 138 -36.30 -1.76 0.99
CA TYR A 138 -35.25 -2.77 1.00
C TYR A 138 -34.81 -3.15 -0.43
N SER A 139 -33.52 -3.41 -0.53
CA SER A 139 -32.84 -3.85 -1.74
C SER A 139 -32.09 -5.18 -1.48
N GLU A 140 -31.59 -5.79 -2.54
CA GLU A 140 -30.72 -6.96 -2.51
C GLU A 140 -29.46 -6.70 -3.34
N ALA A 141 -28.36 -7.34 -2.97
CA ALA A 141 -27.14 -7.34 -3.77
C ALA A 141 -27.37 -8.14 -5.07
N ARG A 142 -26.93 -7.60 -6.20
CA ARG A 142 -27.03 -8.24 -7.53
C ARG A 142 -25.85 -9.14 -7.85
N ILE A 143 -24.77 -9.01 -7.09
CA ILE A 143 -23.49 -9.64 -7.35
C ILE A 143 -23.03 -10.25 -6.03
N GLU A 144 -22.44 -11.45 -6.11
CA GLU A 144 -21.87 -12.11 -4.95
C GLU A 144 -20.78 -11.24 -4.31
N THR A 145 -20.71 -11.28 -2.97
CA THR A 145 -19.71 -10.58 -2.16
C THR A 145 -18.27 -10.69 -2.68
N SER A 146 -17.90 -11.88 -3.18
CA SER A 146 -16.55 -12.18 -3.70
C SER A 146 -16.23 -11.43 -4.99
N GLN A 147 -17.25 -11.04 -5.75
CA GLN A 147 -17.14 -10.41 -7.07
C GLN A 147 -17.33 -8.89 -7.03
N VAL A 148 -17.84 -8.32 -5.92
CA VAL A 148 -18.10 -6.88 -5.76
C VAL A 148 -16.89 -6.03 -6.17
N LYS A 149 -15.69 -6.35 -5.66
CA LYS A 149 -14.48 -5.58 -5.99
C LYS A 149 -14.17 -5.63 -7.49
N ALA A 150 -14.26 -6.80 -8.11
CA ALA A 150 -14.01 -6.97 -9.54
C ALA A 150 -15.06 -6.22 -10.38
N ALA A 151 -16.33 -6.23 -9.94
CA ALA A 151 -17.41 -5.50 -10.60
C ALA A 151 -17.19 -3.99 -10.55
N ILE A 152 -16.75 -3.43 -9.41
CA ILE A 152 -16.43 -1.99 -9.29
C ILE A 152 -15.26 -1.62 -10.22
N LEU A 153 -14.16 -2.37 -10.18
CA LEU A 153 -12.95 -2.08 -10.97
C LEU A 153 -13.19 -2.17 -12.49
N SER A 154 -14.11 -3.03 -12.93
CA SER A 154 -14.46 -3.19 -14.35
C SER A 154 -15.58 -2.27 -14.81
N HIS A 155 -16.17 -1.46 -13.91
CA HIS A 155 -17.30 -0.60 -14.25
C HIS A 155 -16.86 0.66 -15.00
N GLY A 156 -17.58 1.02 -16.07
CA GLY A 156 -17.21 2.13 -16.95
C GLY A 156 -17.15 3.50 -16.26
N GLU A 157 -18.03 3.78 -15.29
CA GLU A 157 -17.98 5.02 -14.51
C GLU A 157 -16.72 5.08 -13.61
N PHE A 158 -16.29 3.93 -13.07
CA PHE A 158 -15.09 3.87 -12.25
C PHE A 158 -13.83 4.06 -13.10
N GLN A 159 -13.74 3.39 -14.25
CA GLN A 159 -12.65 3.61 -15.22
C GLN A 159 -12.59 5.07 -15.69
N SER A 160 -13.74 5.68 -15.98
CA SER A 160 -13.81 7.10 -16.35
C SER A 160 -13.34 8.02 -15.22
N TYR A 161 -13.58 7.64 -13.96
CA TYR A 161 -13.10 8.40 -12.80
C TYR A 161 -11.59 8.23 -12.60
N GLU A 162 -11.04 7.02 -12.76
CA GLU A 162 -9.58 6.79 -12.76
C GLU A 162 -8.89 7.63 -13.86
N GLU A 163 -9.45 7.65 -15.08
CA GLU A 163 -8.95 8.47 -16.18
C GLU A 163 -9.00 9.98 -15.87
N ARG A 164 -10.04 10.45 -15.19
CA ARG A 164 -10.13 11.84 -14.71
C ARG A 164 -9.05 12.17 -13.69
N VAL A 165 -8.83 11.28 -12.71
CA VAL A 165 -7.75 11.43 -11.71
C VAL A 165 -6.40 11.53 -12.43
N ALA A 166 -6.13 10.60 -13.34
CA ALA A 166 -4.90 10.57 -14.14
C ALA A 166 -4.73 11.85 -14.96
N THR A 167 -5.79 12.35 -15.61
CA THR A 167 -5.76 13.59 -16.40
C THR A 167 -5.40 14.81 -15.54
N VAL A 168 -5.98 14.92 -14.33
CA VAL A 168 -5.66 16.01 -13.38
C VAL A 168 -4.18 15.94 -12.97
N PHE A 169 -3.68 14.74 -12.67
CA PHE A 169 -2.28 14.54 -12.32
C PHE A 169 -1.33 14.81 -13.49
N ASP A 170 -1.66 14.37 -14.71
CA ASP A 170 -0.89 14.66 -15.92
C ASP A 170 -0.76 16.17 -16.16
N GLY A 171 -1.85 16.90 -15.97
CA GLY A 171 -1.84 18.36 -16.04
C GLY A 171 -0.99 19.02 -14.94
N TRP A 172 -0.85 18.40 -13.77
CA TRP A 172 0.08 18.83 -12.72
C TRP A 172 1.54 18.55 -13.13
N CYS A 173 1.83 17.35 -13.65
CA CYS A 173 3.16 17.00 -14.17
C CYS A 173 3.60 17.98 -15.27
N GLN A 174 2.78 18.20 -16.29
CA GLN A 174 3.08 19.12 -17.39
C GLN A 174 3.39 20.56 -16.91
N ALA A 175 2.71 21.02 -15.87
CA ALA A 175 2.92 22.36 -15.33
C ALA A 175 4.25 22.49 -14.55
N HIS A 176 4.69 21.41 -13.89
CA HIS A 176 5.85 21.44 -12.99
C HIS A 176 7.11 20.81 -13.59
N GLU A 177 6.99 20.06 -14.67
CA GLU A 177 8.12 19.44 -15.36
C GLU A 177 9.21 20.46 -15.76
N PRO A 178 8.89 21.63 -16.37
CA PRO A 178 9.92 22.60 -16.73
C PRO A 178 10.64 23.18 -15.52
N VAL A 179 9.93 23.36 -14.39
CA VAL A 179 10.50 23.87 -13.14
C VAL A 179 11.43 22.82 -12.53
N LEU A 180 11.00 21.56 -12.50
CA LEU A 180 11.78 20.45 -11.95
C LEU A 180 13.00 20.11 -12.81
N LYS A 181 12.88 20.11 -14.14
CA LYS A 181 14.04 19.92 -15.03
C LYS A 181 14.95 21.15 -15.09
N GLY A 182 14.44 22.31 -14.70
CA GLY A 182 15.17 23.58 -14.64
C GLY A 182 15.91 23.84 -13.33
N LEU A 183 16.04 22.84 -12.44
CA LEU A 183 16.78 23.00 -11.20
C LEU A 183 18.27 23.27 -11.48
N GLU A 184 18.81 24.26 -10.78
CA GLU A 184 20.21 24.68 -10.84
C GLU A 184 20.85 24.65 -9.45
N ILE A 185 22.18 24.72 -9.41
CA ILE A 185 22.94 24.85 -8.16
C ILE A 185 22.46 26.10 -7.41
N GLY A 186 22.18 25.94 -6.11
CA GLY A 186 21.62 26.99 -5.26
C GLY A 186 20.08 27.12 -5.31
N ALA A 187 19.38 26.20 -6.00
CA ALA A 187 17.93 26.11 -5.93
C ALA A 187 17.43 26.01 -4.48
N ASN A 188 16.19 26.46 -4.22
CA ASN A 188 15.57 26.45 -2.90
C ASN A 188 14.58 25.28 -2.77
N PRO A 189 14.96 24.13 -2.18
CA PRO A 189 14.11 22.94 -2.11
C PRO A 189 12.78 23.20 -1.39
N LYS A 190 12.79 24.03 -0.33
CA LYS A 190 11.58 24.36 0.43
C LYS A 190 10.58 25.17 -0.39
N GLY A 191 11.06 26.05 -1.26
CA GLY A 191 10.21 26.81 -2.18
C GLY A 191 9.56 25.90 -3.22
N ILE A 192 10.32 24.95 -3.75
CA ILE A 192 9.87 23.99 -4.77
C ILE A 192 8.76 23.10 -4.21
N ILE A 193 9.01 22.38 -3.10
CA ILE A 193 7.99 21.49 -2.52
C ILE A 193 6.72 22.24 -2.14
N ARG A 194 6.83 23.47 -1.63
CA ARG A 194 5.65 24.31 -1.36
C ARG A 194 4.86 24.56 -2.65
N ALA A 195 5.50 24.99 -3.73
CA ALA A 195 4.81 25.27 -4.99
C ALA A 195 4.14 24.02 -5.59
N LEU A 196 4.83 22.88 -5.53
CA LEU A 196 4.32 21.57 -5.96
C LEU A 196 3.06 21.18 -5.17
N ALA A 197 3.14 21.26 -3.84
CA ALA A 197 2.10 20.78 -2.94
C ALA A 197 0.85 21.67 -2.94
N GLU A 198 1.02 23.00 -2.95
CA GLU A 198 -0.10 23.95 -3.06
C GLU A 198 -0.83 23.82 -4.40
N SER A 199 -0.08 23.63 -5.49
CA SER A 199 -0.66 23.39 -6.80
C SER A 199 -1.45 22.08 -6.86
N LEU A 200 -1.02 21.07 -6.11
CA LEU A 200 -1.68 19.77 -6.07
C LEU A 200 -3.00 19.87 -5.28
N LEU A 201 -2.99 20.51 -4.11
CA LEU A 201 -4.22 20.82 -3.35
C LEU A 201 -5.25 21.56 -4.22
N THR A 202 -4.82 22.58 -4.96
CA THR A 202 -5.70 23.38 -5.80
C THR A 202 -6.32 22.56 -6.95
N ARG A 203 -5.53 21.71 -7.61
CA ARG A 203 -6.00 20.93 -8.77
C ARG A 203 -6.94 19.80 -8.39
N PHE A 204 -6.77 19.22 -7.21
CA PHE A 204 -7.60 18.12 -6.71
C PHE A 204 -8.82 18.59 -5.90
N ALA A 205 -8.95 19.90 -5.61
CA ALA A 205 -10.05 20.43 -4.80
C ALA A 205 -11.45 20.16 -5.36
N ASP A 206 -11.59 20.10 -6.68
CA ASP A 206 -12.88 19.90 -7.37
C ASP A 206 -13.13 18.43 -7.77
N LEU A 207 -12.26 17.51 -7.34
CA LEU A 207 -12.41 16.09 -7.63
C LEU A 207 -13.19 15.41 -6.50
N PRO A 208 -14.44 14.95 -6.73
CA PRO A 208 -15.24 14.33 -5.68
C PRO A 208 -14.60 13.01 -5.23
N LEU A 209 -14.95 12.54 -4.02
CA LEU A 209 -14.45 11.31 -3.35
C LEU A 209 -12.98 11.32 -2.90
N LEU A 210 -12.11 12.09 -3.55
CA LEU A 210 -10.70 12.18 -3.17
C LEU A 210 -10.48 13.41 -2.28
N ASP A 211 -10.05 13.22 -1.02
CA ASP A 211 -9.67 14.36 -0.17
C ASP A 211 -8.35 14.96 -0.69
N PRO A 212 -8.30 16.24 -1.10
CA PRO A 212 -7.08 16.87 -1.60
C PRO A 212 -5.93 16.83 -0.58
N TYR A 213 -6.23 16.81 0.72
CA TYR A 213 -5.21 16.70 1.78
C TYR A 213 -4.57 15.31 1.84
N ASP A 214 -5.29 14.26 1.47
CA ASP A 214 -4.72 12.91 1.36
C ASP A 214 -3.73 12.84 0.19
N VAL A 215 -4.08 13.42 -0.96
CA VAL A 215 -3.19 13.52 -2.14
C VAL A 215 -1.95 14.35 -1.80
N TYR A 216 -2.13 15.47 -1.10
CA TYR A 216 -1.03 16.27 -0.57
C TYR A 216 -0.12 15.43 0.33
N GLN A 217 -0.67 14.59 1.21
CA GLN A 217 0.14 13.73 2.06
C GLN A 217 0.98 12.74 1.26
N ARG A 218 0.46 12.18 0.15
CA ARG A 218 1.23 11.27 -0.72
C ARG A 218 2.48 11.94 -1.28
N LEU A 219 2.36 13.17 -1.73
CA LEU A 219 3.53 13.96 -2.15
C LEU A 219 4.48 14.21 -0.98
N MET A 220 3.97 14.59 0.19
CA MET A 220 4.81 14.91 1.33
C MET A 220 5.53 13.70 1.93
N ASP A 221 4.90 12.52 1.94
CA ASP A 221 5.55 11.27 2.32
C ASP A 221 6.71 10.98 1.38
N TYR A 222 6.47 11.02 0.06
CA TYR A 222 7.52 10.80 -0.94
C TYR A 222 8.63 11.85 -0.89
N TRP A 223 8.27 13.11 -0.63
CA TRP A 223 9.22 14.19 -0.41
C TRP A 223 10.15 13.87 0.77
N ASN A 224 9.57 13.59 1.93
CA ASN A 224 10.32 13.36 3.15
C ASN A 224 11.18 12.09 3.10
N GLU A 225 10.77 11.07 2.33
CA GLU A 225 11.47 9.80 2.23
C GLU A 225 12.55 9.76 1.14
N VAL A 226 12.33 10.44 0.01
CA VAL A 226 13.18 10.29 -1.19
C VAL A 226 13.48 11.63 -1.86
N MET A 227 12.46 12.34 -2.34
CA MET A 227 12.65 13.45 -3.28
C MET A 227 13.38 14.65 -2.65
N GLN A 228 13.25 14.85 -1.34
CA GLN A 228 13.97 15.90 -0.64
C GLN A 228 15.48 15.76 -0.84
N ASP A 229 16.03 14.58 -0.56
CA ASP A 229 17.47 14.33 -0.64
C ASP A 229 17.97 14.51 -2.07
N ASP A 230 17.20 14.05 -3.06
CA ASP A 230 17.53 14.26 -4.47
C ASP A 230 17.60 15.75 -4.84
N VAL A 231 16.60 16.54 -4.43
CA VAL A 231 16.53 17.97 -4.77
C VAL A 231 17.63 18.75 -4.05
N TYR A 232 17.96 18.40 -2.79
CA TYR A 232 19.11 18.99 -2.11
C TYR A 232 20.44 18.61 -2.77
N LEU A 233 20.59 17.37 -3.22
CA LEU A 233 21.78 16.90 -3.93
C LEU A 233 21.98 17.66 -5.25
N ILE A 234 20.92 17.79 -6.06
CA ILE A 234 20.96 18.58 -7.30
C ILE A 234 21.25 20.06 -7.02
N ALA A 235 20.65 20.62 -5.97
CA ALA A 235 20.89 22.02 -5.59
C ALA A 235 22.33 22.26 -5.08
N ALA A 236 23.00 21.23 -4.55
CA ALA A 236 24.39 21.33 -4.09
C ALA A 236 25.37 21.14 -5.25
N ASP A 237 25.21 20.07 -6.01
CA ASP A 237 26.26 19.56 -6.91
C ASP A 237 25.88 19.68 -8.40
N GLY A 238 24.62 19.96 -8.72
CA GLY A 238 24.08 19.95 -10.08
C GLY A 238 23.75 18.54 -10.58
N TRP A 239 23.07 18.46 -11.72
CA TRP A 239 22.54 17.21 -12.27
C TRP A 239 23.61 16.16 -12.57
N ASP A 240 24.69 16.57 -13.25
CA ASP A 240 25.72 15.63 -13.72
C ASP A 240 26.48 15.00 -12.56
N GLU A 241 26.86 15.77 -11.55
CA GLU A 241 27.58 15.23 -10.37
C GLU A 241 26.65 14.41 -9.48
N ALA A 242 25.40 14.86 -9.27
CA ALA A 242 24.40 14.14 -8.49
C ALA A 242 24.09 12.74 -9.04
N ALA A 243 24.17 12.56 -10.37
CA ALA A 243 23.89 11.28 -11.03
C ALA A 243 25.08 10.31 -11.06
N LYS A 244 26.29 10.72 -10.66
CA LYS A 244 27.48 9.88 -10.77
C LYS A 244 27.51 8.78 -9.70
N PRO A 245 27.85 7.54 -10.08
CA PRO A 245 28.16 6.48 -9.12
C PRO A 245 29.31 6.87 -8.20
N ARG A 246 29.10 6.77 -6.88
CA ARG A 246 30.16 6.97 -5.88
C ARG A 246 30.47 5.71 -5.12
N GLY A 247 31.59 5.70 -4.41
CA GLY A 247 31.90 4.64 -3.44
C GLY A 247 30.98 4.71 -2.22
N ILE A 248 30.80 3.57 -1.54
CA ILE A 248 30.06 3.53 -0.27
C ILE A 248 30.80 4.28 0.83
N VAL A 249 30.05 4.91 1.72
CA VAL A 249 30.58 5.54 2.94
C VAL A 249 30.46 4.57 4.12
N GLU A 250 31.56 4.41 4.86
CA GLU A 250 31.60 3.62 6.10
C GLU A 250 32.11 4.50 7.24
N ASP A 251 31.31 4.65 8.29
CA ASP A 251 31.72 5.28 9.56
C ASP A 251 31.80 4.20 10.64
N LYS A 252 33.04 3.80 10.95
CA LYS A 252 33.34 2.75 11.92
C LYS A 252 32.99 3.16 13.35
N ASP A 253 33.03 4.45 13.66
CA ASP A 253 32.79 4.96 15.02
C ASP A 253 31.29 5.03 15.31
N LYS A 254 30.47 5.35 14.30
CA LYS A 254 29.01 5.38 14.42
C LYS A 254 28.33 4.04 14.09
N LYS A 255 29.09 2.98 13.81
CA LYS A 255 28.59 1.69 13.29
C LYS A 255 27.66 1.86 12.08
N PHE A 256 27.89 2.90 11.28
CA PHE A 256 27.12 3.17 10.09
C PHE A 256 27.86 2.58 8.89
N LYS A 257 27.20 1.67 8.18
CA LYS A 257 27.71 1.10 6.95
C LYS A 257 26.63 1.20 5.90
N GLU A 258 26.91 1.98 4.87
CA GLU A 258 26.00 2.17 3.78
C GLU A 258 25.86 0.88 2.93
N THR A 259 24.63 0.56 2.57
CA THR A 259 24.31 -0.57 1.69
C THR A 259 24.56 -0.16 0.23
N PRO A 260 25.37 -0.92 -0.54
CA PRO A 260 25.61 -0.62 -1.95
C PRO A 260 24.38 -0.89 -2.80
N ASP A 261 24.17 -0.09 -3.83
CA ASP A 261 23.14 -0.31 -4.86
C ASP A 261 23.64 -1.25 -5.96
N LEU A 262 24.95 -1.21 -6.27
CA LEU A 262 25.61 -2.17 -7.17
C LEU A 262 26.93 -2.67 -6.57
N THR A 263 27.21 -3.96 -6.78
CA THR A 263 28.50 -4.56 -6.45
C THR A 263 29.10 -5.22 -7.69
N ILE A 264 30.11 -4.58 -8.27
CA ILE A 264 30.81 -5.11 -9.44
C ILE A 264 32.18 -5.61 -9.02
N ARG A 265 32.35 -6.93 -9.08
CA ARG A 265 33.53 -7.66 -8.64
C ARG A 265 33.81 -7.43 -7.14
N ARG A 266 34.69 -6.49 -6.80
CA ARG A 266 35.03 -6.11 -5.42
C ARG A 266 34.71 -4.66 -5.09
N ARG A 267 34.24 -3.88 -6.07
CA ARG A 267 33.90 -2.47 -5.90
C ARG A 267 32.42 -2.35 -5.62
N LYS A 268 32.10 -1.50 -4.65
CA LYS A 268 30.75 -1.24 -4.16
C LYS A 268 30.40 0.19 -4.52
N TYR A 269 29.26 0.37 -5.16
CA TYR A 269 28.78 1.65 -5.64
C TYR A 269 27.45 2.02 -5.00
N LYS A 270 27.29 3.30 -4.74
CA LYS A 270 26.05 3.93 -4.30
C LYS A 270 25.62 4.93 -5.38
N MET A 271 24.33 4.91 -5.71
CA MET A 271 23.70 5.83 -6.66
C MET A 271 22.68 6.65 -5.89
N ASP A 272 23.00 7.91 -5.63
CA ASP A 272 22.16 8.76 -4.78
C ASP A 272 20.92 9.24 -5.55
N LEU A 273 21.11 9.80 -6.75
CA LEU A 273 20.01 10.39 -7.52
C LEU A 273 19.20 9.36 -8.33
N ILE A 274 19.86 8.50 -9.11
CA ILE A 274 19.18 7.57 -10.02
C ILE A 274 19.44 6.15 -9.54
N PRO A 275 18.41 5.39 -9.13
CA PRO A 275 18.57 3.98 -8.78
C PRO A 275 18.87 3.10 -10.01
N PRO A 276 19.68 2.02 -9.87
CA PRO A 276 19.99 1.10 -10.97
C PRO A 276 18.77 0.52 -11.68
N GLY A 277 17.68 0.26 -10.93
CA GLY A 277 16.43 -0.27 -11.49
C GLY A 277 15.83 0.62 -12.59
N LEU A 278 15.98 1.95 -12.51
CA LEU A 278 15.49 2.86 -13.56
C LEU A 278 16.32 2.76 -14.84
N ILE A 279 17.64 2.57 -14.72
CA ILE A 279 18.52 2.34 -15.87
C ILE A 279 18.16 1.02 -16.55
N VAL A 280 17.92 -0.03 -15.76
CA VAL A 280 17.49 -1.34 -16.29
C VAL A 280 16.15 -1.21 -17.01
N ALA A 281 15.13 -0.65 -16.34
CA ALA A 281 13.79 -0.51 -16.89
C ALA A 281 13.76 0.32 -18.20
N ARG A 282 14.66 1.29 -18.36
CA ARG A 282 14.68 2.16 -19.54
C ARG A 282 15.54 1.62 -20.69
N TYR A 283 16.68 0.98 -20.38
CA TYR A 283 17.69 0.66 -21.40
C TYR A 283 17.97 -0.83 -21.58
N PHE A 284 17.59 -1.67 -20.62
CA PHE A 284 18.00 -3.08 -20.57
C PHE A 284 16.81 -4.02 -20.30
N THR A 285 15.64 -3.70 -20.87
CA THR A 285 14.41 -4.50 -20.71
C THR A 285 14.55 -5.91 -21.27
N ASN A 286 15.29 -6.10 -22.37
CA ASN A 286 15.53 -7.41 -22.96
C ASN A 286 16.42 -8.28 -22.06
N GLU A 287 17.47 -7.69 -21.49
CA GLU A 287 18.36 -8.37 -20.55
C GLU A 287 17.64 -8.73 -19.26
N GLN A 288 16.80 -7.82 -18.75
CA GLN A 288 15.94 -8.09 -17.60
C GLN A 288 14.97 -9.25 -17.89
N ALA A 289 14.28 -9.24 -19.04
CA ALA A 289 13.38 -10.32 -19.43
C ALA A 289 14.11 -11.67 -19.57
N ALA A 290 15.34 -11.67 -20.09
CA ALA A 290 16.15 -12.89 -20.17
C ALA A 290 16.54 -13.43 -18.78
N ILE A 291 16.80 -12.55 -17.81
CA ILE A 291 17.05 -12.95 -16.41
C ILE A 291 15.77 -13.52 -15.78
N GLU A 292 14.62 -12.89 -16.00
CA GLU A 292 13.32 -13.37 -15.52
C GLU A 292 12.98 -14.75 -16.12
N GLU A 293 13.29 -15.00 -17.40
CA GLU A 293 13.13 -16.33 -18.00
C GLU A 293 14.05 -17.38 -17.36
N LEU A 294 15.30 -17.01 -17.05
CA LEU A 294 16.23 -17.90 -16.34
C LEU A 294 15.76 -18.18 -14.91
N GLN A 295 15.20 -17.17 -14.22
CA GLN A 295 14.60 -17.32 -12.88
C GLN A 295 13.41 -18.27 -12.91
N ALA A 296 12.50 -18.12 -13.87
CA ALA A 296 11.38 -19.05 -14.04
C ALA A 296 11.85 -20.50 -14.28
N LYS A 297 12.92 -20.69 -15.07
CA LYS A 297 13.55 -22.02 -15.28
C LYS A 297 14.18 -22.56 -14.00
N GLN A 298 14.84 -21.72 -13.21
CA GLN A 298 15.41 -22.13 -11.92
C GLN A 298 14.31 -22.53 -10.94
N GLU A 299 13.23 -21.75 -10.83
CA GLU A 299 12.09 -22.06 -9.97
C GLU A 299 11.41 -23.38 -10.37
N ALA A 300 11.26 -23.63 -11.67
CA ALA A 300 10.75 -24.91 -12.17
C ALA A 300 11.69 -26.08 -11.79
N ALA A 301 13.00 -25.93 -11.99
CA ALA A 301 13.98 -26.95 -11.62
C ALA A 301 14.06 -27.19 -10.10
N ALA A 302 13.90 -26.12 -9.31
CA ALA A 302 13.87 -26.20 -7.85
C ALA A 302 12.62 -26.94 -7.36
N ARG A 303 11.45 -26.69 -7.98
CA ARG A 303 10.21 -27.40 -7.69
C ARG A 303 10.30 -28.88 -8.04
N GLU A 304 10.81 -29.21 -9.22
CA GLU A 304 11.02 -30.61 -9.64
C GLU A 304 11.97 -31.35 -8.67
N LEU A 305 13.03 -30.69 -8.23
CA LEU A 305 13.95 -31.23 -7.22
C LEU A 305 13.27 -31.43 -5.86
N GLU A 306 12.45 -30.48 -5.42
CA GLU A 306 11.72 -30.55 -4.15
C GLU A 306 10.70 -31.70 -4.17
N GLU A 307 9.87 -31.77 -5.21
CA GLU A 307 8.91 -32.85 -5.44
C GLU A 307 9.62 -34.21 -5.43
N PHE A 308 10.73 -34.35 -6.15
CA PHE A 308 11.50 -35.60 -6.18
C PHE A 308 12.11 -35.97 -4.82
N ILE A 309 12.60 -34.99 -4.05
CA ILE A 309 13.14 -35.26 -2.71
C ILE A 309 12.01 -35.71 -1.78
N GLU A 310 10.87 -35.06 -1.79
CA GLU A 310 9.72 -35.41 -0.94
C GLU A 310 9.17 -36.81 -1.25
N GLU A 311 9.10 -37.20 -2.53
CA GLU A 311 8.63 -38.52 -2.95
C GLU A 311 9.59 -39.65 -2.55
N HIS A 312 10.88 -39.36 -2.41
CA HIS A 312 11.93 -40.37 -2.22
C HIS A 312 12.66 -40.27 -0.87
N THR A 313 12.14 -39.51 0.10
CA THR A 313 12.63 -39.47 1.51
C THR A 313 11.55 -40.00 2.48
N GLY A 314 11.94 -40.59 3.62
CA GLY A 314 11.03 -41.22 4.58
C GLY A 314 11.40 -42.67 4.97
N GLU A 315 10.54 -43.36 5.73
CA GLU A 315 10.82 -44.68 6.35
C GLU A 315 11.20 -45.80 5.34
N GLU A 316 10.91 -45.64 4.04
CA GLU A 316 11.33 -46.53 2.94
C GLU A 316 11.88 -45.74 1.73
N GLY A 317 12.33 -44.50 1.92
CA GLY A 317 12.75 -43.60 0.84
C GLY A 317 14.12 -43.95 0.24
N LEU A 318 14.21 -44.01 -1.08
CA LEU A 318 15.45 -44.30 -1.82
C LEU A 318 16.56 -43.24 -1.65
N LEU A 319 16.25 -42.07 -1.08
CA LEU A 319 17.21 -41.00 -0.80
C LEU A 319 17.49 -40.83 0.70
N GLU A 320 16.87 -41.62 1.58
CA GLU A 320 16.99 -41.45 3.05
C GLU A 320 18.45 -41.53 3.51
N ASP A 321 19.21 -42.48 2.96
CA ASP A 321 20.64 -42.66 3.26
C ASP A 321 21.55 -41.55 2.69
N ALA A 322 21.00 -40.63 1.89
CA ALA A 322 21.70 -39.45 1.37
C ALA A 322 21.31 -38.14 2.10
N VAL A 323 20.42 -38.22 3.09
CA VAL A 323 20.02 -37.10 3.95
C VAL A 323 21.14 -36.80 4.95
N ASN A 324 21.50 -35.52 5.10
CA ASN A 324 22.50 -35.11 6.08
C ASN A 324 21.91 -34.92 7.50
N ASP A 325 22.76 -34.67 8.50
CA ASP A 325 22.38 -34.41 9.91
C ASP A 325 21.38 -33.25 10.12
N LYS A 326 21.09 -32.46 9.07
CA LYS A 326 20.13 -31.35 9.07
C LYS A 326 18.83 -31.68 8.33
N GLY A 327 18.62 -32.94 7.96
CA GLY A 327 17.42 -33.36 7.22
C GLY A 327 17.40 -32.88 5.77
N LYS A 328 18.55 -32.62 5.13
CA LYS A 328 18.62 -32.16 3.74
C LYS A 328 19.40 -33.11 2.85
N VAL A 329 18.84 -33.43 1.68
CA VAL A 329 19.56 -34.08 0.59
C VAL A 329 20.49 -33.05 -0.07
N THR A 330 21.77 -33.38 -0.18
CA THR A 330 22.79 -32.48 -0.77
C THR A 330 23.57 -33.18 -1.86
N LYS A 331 24.14 -32.40 -2.80
CA LYS A 331 25.04 -32.95 -3.83
C LYS A 331 26.13 -33.85 -3.23
N GLY A 332 26.70 -33.43 -2.08
CA GLY A 332 27.72 -34.18 -1.36
C GLY A 332 27.22 -35.54 -0.87
N GLY A 333 26.10 -35.56 -0.14
CA GLY A 333 25.48 -36.78 0.38
C GLY A 333 25.09 -37.77 -0.73
N VAL A 334 24.43 -37.29 -1.78
CA VAL A 334 24.05 -38.12 -2.94
C VAL A 334 25.29 -38.72 -3.63
N THR A 335 26.36 -37.93 -3.78
CA THR A 335 27.60 -38.40 -4.42
C THR A 335 28.36 -39.41 -3.56
N GLU A 336 28.31 -39.27 -2.25
CA GLU A 336 28.91 -40.23 -1.32
C GLU A 336 28.15 -41.55 -1.32
N ARG A 337 26.81 -41.49 -1.25
CA ARG A 337 25.97 -42.68 -1.30
C ARG A 337 26.12 -43.47 -2.60
N LEU A 338 26.14 -42.77 -3.75
CA LEU A 338 26.43 -43.36 -5.06
C LEU A 338 27.79 -44.09 -5.14
N LYS A 339 28.78 -43.71 -4.33
CA LYS A 339 30.07 -44.42 -4.28
C LYS A 339 30.00 -45.68 -3.44
N THR A 340 29.22 -45.66 -2.35
CA THR A 340 29.06 -46.79 -1.43
C THR A 340 28.33 -47.95 -2.09
N ILE A 341 27.26 -47.68 -2.83
CA ILE A 341 26.41 -48.70 -3.46
C ILE A 341 26.91 -49.23 -4.81
N ARG A 342 28.09 -48.76 -5.28
CA ARG A 342 28.60 -49.00 -6.65
C ARG A 342 28.79 -50.48 -7.01
N ASP A 343 29.05 -51.34 -6.02
CA ASP A 343 29.39 -52.75 -6.22
C ASP A 343 28.26 -53.71 -5.73
N GLU A 344 27.09 -53.19 -5.38
CA GLU A 344 25.94 -53.93 -4.85
C GLU A 344 24.85 -54.14 -5.93
N LYS A 345 24.46 -55.40 -6.19
CA LYS A 345 23.45 -55.76 -7.20
C LYS A 345 21.99 -55.56 -6.78
N GLU A 346 21.73 -55.34 -5.49
CA GLU A 346 20.38 -55.15 -4.94
C GLU A 346 19.92 -53.69 -4.94
N SER A 347 20.75 -52.75 -5.41
CA SER A 347 20.55 -51.29 -5.24
C SER A 347 20.30 -50.58 -6.59
N ASP A 348 19.85 -51.28 -7.63
CA ASP A 348 19.65 -50.69 -8.97
C ASP A 348 18.63 -49.52 -8.95
N GLU A 349 17.52 -49.65 -8.21
CA GLU A 349 16.48 -48.62 -8.08
C GLU A 349 16.95 -47.40 -7.25
N GLU A 350 17.64 -47.64 -6.13
CA GLU A 350 18.22 -46.60 -5.29
C GLU A 350 19.30 -45.82 -6.04
N HIS A 351 20.15 -46.54 -6.77
CA HIS A 351 21.21 -45.96 -7.59
C HIS A 351 20.67 -45.09 -8.73
N ASP A 352 19.57 -45.49 -9.37
CA ASP A 352 18.91 -44.69 -10.39
C ASP A 352 18.22 -43.46 -9.80
N ALA A 353 17.56 -43.57 -8.65
CA ALA A 353 16.99 -42.43 -7.93
C ALA A 353 18.06 -41.41 -7.50
N LEU A 354 19.19 -41.87 -6.96
CA LEU A 354 20.32 -41.02 -6.58
C LEU A 354 20.97 -40.34 -7.80
N LYS A 355 21.08 -41.03 -8.95
CA LYS A 355 21.55 -40.41 -10.19
C LYS A 355 20.60 -39.34 -10.70
N HIS A 356 19.29 -39.60 -10.63
CA HIS A 356 18.28 -38.63 -11.04
C HIS A 356 18.31 -37.41 -10.12
N CYS A 357 18.31 -37.61 -8.80
CA CYS A 357 18.46 -36.54 -7.80
C CYS A 357 19.72 -35.70 -8.07
N ARG A 358 20.87 -36.34 -8.33
CA ARG A 358 22.11 -35.61 -8.66
C ARG A 358 21.94 -34.74 -9.90
N THR A 359 21.25 -35.24 -10.92
CA THR A 359 20.99 -34.51 -12.17
C THR A 359 20.08 -33.31 -11.92
N LEU A 360 19.03 -33.46 -11.11
CA LEU A 360 18.15 -32.35 -10.72
C LEU A 360 18.90 -31.29 -9.91
N ILE A 361 19.74 -31.69 -8.95
CA ILE A 361 20.60 -30.78 -8.20
C ILE A 361 21.59 -30.04 -9.11
N GLU A 362 22.13 -30.72 -10.13
CA GLU A 362 23.03 -30.10 -11.11
C GLU A 362 22.30 -29.10 -12.00
N THR A 363 21.10 -29.44 -12.48
CA THR A 363 20.26 -28.55 -13.29
C THR A 363 19.86 -27.28 -12.54
N GLU A 364 19.41 -27.39 -11.28
CA GLU A 364 19.08 -26.23 -10.45
C GLU A 364 20.32 -25.36 -10.21
N ALA A 365 21.46 -25.98 -9.89
CA ALA A 365 22.70 -25.25 -9.65
C ALA A 365 23.24 -24.55 -10.91
N GLU A 366 23.10 -25.16 -12.08
CA GLU A 366 23.44 -24.57 -13.38
C GLU A 366 22.53 -23.38 -13.71
N ALA A 367 21.22 -23.51 -13.49
CA ALA A 367 20.26 -22.42 -13.67
C ALA A 367 20.57 -21.24 -12.72
N ALA A 368 20.82 -21.53 -11.44
CA ALA A 368 21.22 -20.55 -10.43
C ALA A 368 22.52 -19.83 -10.80
N ARG A 369 23.48 -20.56 -11.41
CA ARG A 369 24.74 -19.98 -11.90
C ARG A 369 24.51 -19.09 -13.12
N ALA A 370 23.68 -19.52 -14.07
CA ALA A 370 23.35 -18.74 -15.26
C ALA A 370 22.71 -17.39 -14.89
N ILE A 371 21.79 -17.37 -13.91
CA ILE A 371 21.20 -16.14 -13.38
C ILE A 371 22.27 -15.21 -12.81
N LYS A 372 23.17 -15.72 -11.96
CA LYS A 372 24.25 -14.91 -11.37
C LYS A 372 25.18 -14.32 -12.43
N GLU A 373 25.52 -15.09 -13.45
CA GLU A 373 26.38 -14.63 -14.56
C GLU A 373 25.66 -13.59 -15.44
N ALA A 374 24.37 -13.78 -15.72
CA ALA A 374 23.56 -12.81 -16.45
C ALA A 374 23.37 -11.50 -15.67
N GLN A 375 23.05 -11.59 -14.37
CA GLN A 375 22.92 -10.41 -13.50
C GLN A 375 24.25 -9.65 -13.39
N ALA A 376 25.38 -10.34 -13.20
CA ALA A 376 26.68 -9.68 -13.15
C ALA A 376 27.03 -8.93 -14.46
N ARG A 377 26.61 -9.48 -15.62
CA ARG A 377 26.77 -8.82 -16.92
C ARG A 377 25.88 -7.59 -17.02
N LEU A 378 24.62 -7.70 -16.62
CA LEU A 378 23.68 -6.58 -16.59
C LEU A 378 24.19 -5.46 -15.69
N ASP A 379 24.68 -5.77 -14.49
CA ASP A 379 25.24 -4.78 -13.56
C ASP A 379 26.44 -4.04 -14.17
N GLU A 380 27.35 -4.76 -14.85
CA GLU A 380 28.47 -4.14 -15.58
C GLU A 380 27.99 -3.20 -16.70
N GLN A 381 26.94 -3.58 -17.44
CA GLN A 381 26.34 -2.73 -18.48
C GLN A 381 25.64 -1.50 -17.90
N VAL A 382 24.93 -1.66 -16.79
CA VAL A 382 24.27 -0.58 -16.07
C VAL A 382 25.29 0.44 -15.58
N LEU A 383 26.38 0.01 -14.95
CA LEU A 383 27.46 0.91 -14.52
C LEU A 383 28.08 1.65 -15.71
N ALA A 384 28.31 0.95 -16.83
CA ALA A 384 28.81 1.59 -18.05
C ALA A 384 27.83 2.64 -18.58
N ARG A 385 26.52 2.39 -18.50
CA ARG A 385 25.48 3.33 -18.94
C ARG A 385 25.48 4.61 -18.11
N TYR A 386 25.66 4.54 -16.79
CA TYR A 386 25.80 5.74 -15.94
C TYR A 386 26.89 6.69 -16.45
N GLY A 387 28.04 6.16 -16.90
CA GLY A 387 29.13 6.98 -17.43
C GLY A 387 28.84 7.61 -18.80
N ALA A 388 27.73 7.24 -19.45
CA ALA A 388 27.33 7.71 -20.77
C ALA A 388 25.98 8.44 -20.78
N LEU A 389 25.39 8.69 -19.61
CA LEU A 389 24.16 9.47 -19.50
C LEU A 389 24.41 10.93 -19.84
N THR A 390 23.53 11.50 -20.63
CA THR A 390 23.45 12.95 -20.86
C THR A 390 22.62 13.62 -19.76
N GLU A 391 22.84 14.91 -19.52
CA GLU A 391 22.04 15.68 -18.56
C GLU A 391 20.53 15.61 -18.86
N ALA A 392 20.14 15.60 -20.14
CA ALA A 392 18.75 15.45 -20.55
C ALA A 392 18.17 14.09 -20.15
N GLU A 393 18.94 13.00 -20.34
CA GLU A 393 18.54 11.66 -19.90
C GLU A 393 18.46 11.56 -18.38
N ILE A 394 19.40 12.18 -17.64
CA ILE A 394 19.38 12.26 -16.17
C ILE A 394 18.10 12.94 -15.70
N LYS A 395 17.77 14.10 -16.28
CA LYS A 395 16.56 14.86 -15.96
C LYS A 395 15.29 14.07 -16.21
N THR A 396 15.21 13.35 -17.34
CA THR A 396 14.05 12.50 -17.61
C THR A 396 13.97 11.31 -16.63
N LEU A 397 15.07 10.61 -16.36
CA LEU A 397 15.09 9.50 -15.40
C LEU A 397 14.67 9.94 -13.99
N ALA A 398 15.16 11.10 -13.52
CA ALA A 398 14.83 11.61 -12.19
C ALA A 398 13.41 12.18 -12.12
N VAL A 399 13.02 13.03 -13.08
CA VAL A 399 11.73 13.75 -12.98
C VAL A 399 10.57 12.84 -13.39
N GLU A 400 10.66 12.20 -14.56
CA GLU A 400 9.56 11.41 -15.12
C GLU A 400 9.53 10.00 -14.51
N ASP A 401 10.64 9.26 -14.63
CA ASP A 401 10.68 7.84 -14.30
C ASP A 401 10.80 7.58 -12.78
N LYS A 402 11.34 8.52 -12.01
CA LYS A 402 11.48 8.42 -10.54
C LYS A 402 10.38 9.20 -9.83
N TRP A 403 10.40 10.53 -9.90
CA TRP A 403 9.56 11.37 -9.05
C TRP A 403 8.08 11.31 -9.46
N PHE A 404 7.76 11.64 -10.71
CA PHE A 404 6.38 11.62 -11.19
C PHE A 404 5.78 10.21 -11.18
N ALA A 405 6.54 9.19 -11.57
CA ALA A 405 6.08 7.80 -11.49
C ALA A 405 5.74 7.39 -10.05
N SER A 406 6.60 7.72 -9.07
CA SER A 406 6.35 7.37 -7.67
C SER A 406 5.12 8.08 -7.09
N ILE A 407 4.98 9.38 -7.38
CA ILE A 407 3.82 10.15 -6.94
C ILE A 407 2.55 9.65 -7.62
N ARG A 408 2.61 9.29 -8.91
CA ARG A 408 1.48 8.70 -9.64
C ARG A 408 0.98 7.44 -8.95
N VAL A 409 1.87 6.49 -8.70
CA VAL A 409 1.53 5.22 -8.02
C VAL A 409 0.92 5.49 -6.64
N ALA A 410 1.45 6.47 -5.90
CA ALA A 410 0.90 6.84 -4.59
C ALA A 410 -0.51 7.42 -4.68
N ILE A 411 -0.82 8.23 -5.70
CA ILE A 411 -2.15 8.81 -5.93
C ILE A 411 -3.13 7.73 -6.44
N GLU A 412 -2.70 6.89 -7.38
CA GLU A 412 -3.48 5.73 -7.84
C GLU A 412 -3.82 4.79 -6.67
N GLY A 413 -2.89 4.62 -5.72
CA GLY A 413 -3.12 3.91 -4.47
C GLY A 413 -4.27 4.49 -3.63
N GLU A 414 -4.46 5.81 -3.60
CA GLU A 414 -5.59 6.44 -2.91
C GLU A 414 -6.91 6.15 -3.62
N VAL A 415 -6.94 6.12 -4.96
CA VAL A 415 -8.12 5.70 -5.72
C VAL A 415 -8.46 4.24 -5.44
N GLN A 416 -7.45 3.37 -5.39
CA GLN A 416 -7.64 1.96 -5.03
C GLN A 416 -8.15 1.80 -3.58
N ARG A 417 -7.73 2.67 -2.66
CA ARG A 417 -8.25 2.69 -1.28
C ARG A 417 -9.73 3.03 -1.24
N LEU A 418 -10.19 4.00 -2.02
CA LEU A 418 -11.62 4.33 -2.16
C LEU A 418 -12.42 3.11 -2.62
N THR A 419 -11.93 2.39 -3.63
CA THR A 419 -12.58 1.16 -4.11
C THR A 419 -12.64 0.08 -3.04
N GLN A 420 -11.56 -0.09 -2.28
CA GLN A 420 -11.53 -1.07 -1.19
C GLN A 420 -12.53 -0.71 -0.08
N GLN A 421 -12.67 0.57 0.25
CA GLN A 421 -13.65 1.04 1.23
C GLN A 421 -15.08 0.78 0.76
N LEU A 422 -15.40 1.15 -0.49
CA LEU A 422 -16.71 0.90 -1.07
C LEU A 422 -17.02 -0.60 -1.12
N ALA A 423 -16.11 -1.40 -1.67
CA ALA A 423 -16.29 -2.85 -1.78
C ALA A 423 -16.44 -3.51 -0.40
N GLY A 424 -15.65 -3.07 0.59
CA GLY A 424 -15.73 -3.53 1.96
C GLY A 424 -17.08 -3.21 2.60
N ARG A 425 -17.60 -2.00 2.38
CA ARG A 425 -18.90 -1.59 2.91
C ARG A 425 -20.06 -2.32 2.26
N VAL A 426 -20.05 -2.49 0.94
CA VAL A 426 -21.05 -3.28 0.21
C VAL A 426 -21.07 -4.73 0.72
N LYS A 427 -19.88 -5.32 0.87
CA LYS A 427 -19.71 -6.66 1.45
C LYS A 427 -20.29 -6.76 2.86
N GLU A 428 -20.00 -5.78 3.71
CA GLU A 428 -20.51 -5.76 5.08
C GLU A 428 -22.04 -5.71 5.11
N LEU A 429 -22.67 -4.88 4.27
CA LEU A 429 -24.14 -4.78 4.19
C LEU A 429 -24.78 -6.08 3.71
N GLU A 430 -24.17 -6.75 2.73
CA GLU A 430 -24.64 -8.03 2.24
C GLU A 430 -24.51 -9.12 3.31
N GLU A 431 -23.30 -9.33 3.86
CA GLU A 431 -23.04 -10.36 4.88
C GLU A 431 -23.92 -10.18 6.13
N ARG A 432 -24.25 -8.94 6.48
CA ARG A 432 -25.10 -8.61 7.62
C ARG A 432 -26.56 -9.06 7.46
N TYR A 433 -27.10 -9.01 6.24
CA TYR A 433 -28.53 -9.22 5.99
C TYR A 433 -28.86 -10.39 5.06
N VAL A 434 -27.86 -11.06 4.48
CA VAL A 434 -28.07 -12.19 3.55
C VAL A 434 -28.64 -13.43 4.22
N ARG A 435 -28.39 -13.64 5.53
CA ARG A 435 -28.93 -14.78 6.30
C ARG A 435 -29.91 -14.32 7.38
N PRO A 436 -31.22 -14.37 7.13
CA PRO A 436 -32.23 -13.98 8.11
C PRO A 436 -32.30 -14.95 9.30
N LEU A 437 -32.69 -14.46 10.47
CA LEU A 437 -32.81 -15.25 11.70
C LEU A 437 -33.62 -16.55 11.52
N PRO A 438 -34.78 -16.57 10.83
CA PRO A 438 -35.52 -17.81 10.63
C PRO A 438 -34.76 -18.88 9.82
N GLU A 439 -33.84 -18.49 8.95
CA GLU A 439 -33.00 -19.43 8.21
C GLU A 439 -31.90 -20.01 9.13
N LEU A 440 -31.28 -19.15 9.94
CA LEU A 440 -30.31 -19.57 10.94
C LEU A 440 -30.91 -20.55 11.95
N GLU A 441 -32.13 -20.28 12.42
CA GLU A 441 -32.85 -21.17 13.33
C GLU A 441 -33.07 -22.55 12.71
N ARG A 442 -33.47 -22.62 11.42
CA ARG A 442 -33.61 -23.89 10.69
C ARG A 442 -32.29 -24.62 10.50
N GLU A 443 -31.21 -23.91 10.19
CA GLU A 443 -29.87 -24.49 10.08
C GLU A 443 -29.41 -25.09 11.41
N VAL A 444 -29.59 -24.35 12.51
CA VAL A 444 -29.24 -24.80 13.86
C VAL A 444 -30.05 -26.04 14.24
N GLU A 445 -31.35 -26.07 13.95
CA GLU A 445 -32.18 -27.26 14.17
C GLU A 445 -31.69 -28.45 13.35
N ALA A 446 -31.38 -28.24 12.06
CA ALA A 446 -30.88 -29.28 11.18
C ALA A 446 -29.50 -29.83 11.60
N PHE A 447 -28.57 -28.95 11.99
CA PHE A 447 -27.26 -29.35 12.51
C PHE A 447 -27.37 -30.02 13.87
N GLY A 448 -28.25 -29.53 14.75
CA GLY A 448 -28.58 -30.16 16.03
C GLY A 448 -29.04 -31.59 15.84
N ALA A 449 -30.00 -31.82 14.93
CA ALA A 449 -30.48 -33.15 14.59
C ALA A 449 -29.36 -34.06 14.04
N LYS A 450 -28.44 -33.53 13.22
CA LYS A 450 -27.28 -34.29 12.74
C LYS A 450 -26.36 -34.70 13.89
N VAL A 451 -26.01 -33.77 14.78
CA VAL A 451 -25.14 -34.05 15.95
C VAL A 451 -25.78 -35.09 16.85
N GLU A 452 -27.06 -34.97 17.17
CA GLU A 452 -27.80 -36.00 17.92
C GLU A 452 -27.73 -37.36 17.23
N GLY A 453 -27.88 -37.41 15.90
CA GLY A 453 -27.73 -38.63 15.12
C GLY A 453 -26.32 -39.23 15.15
N HIS A 454 -25.29 -38.39 15.22
CA HIS A 454 -23.89 -38.85 15.41
C HIS A 454 -23.67 -39.38 16.82
N LEU A 455 -24.14 -38.68 17.86
CA LEU A 455 -24.02 -39.11 19.26
C LEU A 455 -24.73 -40.44 19.53
N LYS A 456 -25.94 -40.63 18.98
CA LYS A 456 -26.67 -41.90 19.04
C LYS A 456 -25.88 -43.05 18.40
N ARG A 457 -25.22 -42.82 17.25
CA ARG A 457 -24.35 -43.82 16.61
C ARG A 457 -23.11 -44.15 17.41
N MET A 458 -22.63 -43.22 18.24
CA MET A 458 -21.50 -43.42 19.15
C MET A 458 -21.88 -44.07 20.48
N GLY A 459 -23.16 -44.43 20.69
CA GLY A 459 -23.65 -45.06 21.91
C GLY A 459 -23.87 -44.10 23.08
N ILE A 460 -23.77 -42.79 22.84
CA ILE A 460 -24.11 -41.75 23.81
C ILE A 460 -25.59 -41.44 23.61
N SER A 461 -26.45 -42.15 24.36
CA SER A 461 -27.86 -41.79 24.46
C SER A 461 -27.99 -40.53 25.31
N SER A 462 -28.53 -39.46 24.73
CA SER A 462 -29.02 -38.28 25.44
C SER A 462 -30.15 -38.64 26.40
#